data_AF-A0A7C6ZDD1-F1
#
_entry.id   AF-A0A7C6ZDD1-F1
#
_cell.length_a   1.000
_cell.length_b   1.000
_cell.length_c   1.000
_cell.angle_alpha   90.00
_cell.angle_beta   90.00
_cell.angle_gamma   90.00
#
_symmetry.space_group_name_H-M   'P 1'
#
loop_
_entity.id
_entity.type
_entity.pdbx_description
1 polymer ?
#
loop_
_entity_poly.entity_id
_entity_poly.type
_entity_poly.pdbx_seq_one_letter_code
_entity_poly.pdbx_strand_id
1 'polypeptide(L)' 'MQLNMYVPKDKEEILARLDAISKETGKPKNEIVIEALERYLRLSAVPAKLGRYPTRVVGSVSRKEVYGDRVEP' A
#
# COMPACT_ATOMS: atom_id res chain seq x y z
N MET A 1 0.83 17.32 1.11
CA MET A 1 1.03 16.50 -0.12
C MET A 1 -0.28 16.50 -0.89
N GLN A 2 -0.27 16.73 -2.20
CA GLN A 2 -1.46 16.65 -3.07
C GLN A 2 -1.40 15.36 -3.87
N LEU A 3 -2.48 14.57 -3.86
CA LEU A 3 -2.62 13.34 -4.64
C LEU A 3 -3.67 13.59 -5.73
N ASN A 4 -3.24 13.58 -6.99
CA ASN A 4 -4.13 13.70 -8.13
C ASN A 4 -4.56 12.29 -8.55
N MET A 5 -5.86 11.99 -8.47
CA MET A 5 -6.42 10.70 -8.89
C MET A 5 -7.23 10.88 -10.17
N TYR A 6 -6.95 10.04 -11.16
CA TYR A 6 -7.78 9.93 -12.35
C TYR A 6 -9.00 9.06 -12.05
N VAL A 7 -10.19 9.58 -12.34
CA VAL A 7 -11.44 8.82 -12.28
C VAL A 7 -11.97 8.62 -13.70
N PRO A 8 -12.12 7.37 -14.17
CA PRO A 8 -12.72 7.06 -15.46
C PRO A 8 -14.14 7.64 -15.60
N LYS A 9 -14.52 8.05 -16.82
CA LYS A 9 -15.83 8.69 -17.09
C LYS A 9 -17.03 7.80 -16.76
N ASP A 10 -16.89 6.48 -16.93
CA ASP A 10 -17.90 5.49 -16.55
C ASP A 10 -18.18 5.46 -15.04
N LYS A 11 -17.35 6.13 -14.23
CA LYS A 11 -17.46 6.20 -12.77
C LYS A 11 -17.83 7.60 -12.25
N GLU A 12 -18.36 8.49 -13.09
CA GLU A 12 -18.81 9.83 -12.67
C GLU A 12 -19.85 9.79 -11.54
N GLU A 13 -20.68 8.75 -11.48
CA GLU A 13 -21.65 8.57 -10.40
C GLU A 13 -20.98 8.51 -9.01
N ILE A 14 -19.76 7.97 -8.93
CA ILE A 14 -18.99 7.89 -7.68
C ILE A 14 -18.61 9.30 -7.21
N LEU A 15 -18.26 10.19 -8.14
CA LEU A 15 -17.96 11.59 -7.81
C LEU A 15 -19.21 12.32 -7.30
N ALA A 16 -20.36 12.09 -7.93
CA ALA A 16 -21.63 12.66 -7.49
C ALA A 16 -22.02 12.22 -6.07
N ARG A 17 -21.82 10.92 -5.76
CA ARG A 17 -22.04 10.38 -4.41
C ARG A 17 -21.05 10.96 -3.40
N LEU A 18 -19.78 11.11 -3.78
CA LEU A 18 -18.75 11.73 -2.92
C LEU A 18 -19.09 13.19 -2.61
N ASP A 19 -19.62 13.94 -3.58
CA ASP A 19 -20.14 15.29 -3.38
C ASP A 19 -21.30 15.34 -2.39
N ALA A 20 -22.28 14.43 -2.53
CA ALA A 20 -23.43 14.36 -1.64
C ALA A 20 -22.98 14.07 -0.19
N ILE A 21 -22.10 13.09 0.01
CA ILE A 21 -21.58 12.72 1.33
C ILE A 21 -20.76 13.87 1.93
N SER A 22 -19.96 14.57 1.14
CA SER A 22 -19.20 15.75 1.59
C SER A 22 -20.12 16.87 2.09
N LYS A 23 -21.24 17.11 1.39
CA LYS A 23 -22.25 18.08 1.83
C LYS A 23 -22.99 17.66 3.09
N GLU A 24 -23.32 16.37 3.20
CA GLU A 24 -24.04 15.82 4.36
C GLU A 24 -23.18 15.82 5.64
N THR A 25 -21.91 15.42 5.51
CA THR A 25 -20.99 15.28 6.64
C THR A 25 -20.25 16.58 6.97
N GLY A 26 -20.26 17.57 6.08
CA GLY A 26 -19.46 18.79 6.18
C GLY A 26 -17.95 18.55 6.02
N LYS A 27 -17.51 17.31 5.77
CA LYS A 27 -16.11 16.96 5.58
C LYS A 27 -15.66 17.26 4.14
N PRO A 28 -14.41 17.70 3.93
CA PRO A 28 -13.86 17.85 2.60
C PRO A 28 -13.72 16.49 1.91
N LYS A 29 -13.94 16.45 0.59
CA LYS A 29 -13.84 15.22 -0.23
C LYS A 29 -12.52 14.48 -0.04
N ASN A 30 -11.41 15.21 0.06
CA ASN A 30 -10.09 14.60 0.26
C ASN A 30 -10.01 13.76 1.53
N GLU A 31 -10.59 14.25 2.63
CA GLU A 31 -10.60 13.55 3.91
C GLU A 31 -11.44 12.28 3.83
N ILE A 32 -12.62 12.36 3.22
CA ILE A 32 -13.51 11.19 3.02
C ILE A 32 -12.81 10.12 2.18
N VAL A 33 -12.10 10.53 1.12
CA VAL A 33 -11.36 9.58 0.27
C VAL A 33 -10.21 8.93 1.04
N ILE A 34 -9.47 9.69 1.84
CA ILE A 34 -8.39 9.15 2.67
C ILE A 34 -8.94 8.14 3.69
N GLU A 35 -10.02 8.49 4.42
CA GLU A 35 -10.66 7.59 5.37
C GLU A 35 -11.13 6.28 4.71
N ALA A 36 -11.71 6.38 3.51
CA ALA A 36 -12.15 5.22 2.75
C ALA A 36 -10.97 4.32 2.33
N LEU A 37 -9.86 4.91 1.87
CA LEU A 37 -8.65 4.18 1.51
C LEU A 37 -8.01 3.50 2.72
N GLU A 38 -7.91 4.19 3.86
CA GLU A 38 -7.40 3.59 5.09
C GLU A 38 -8.24 2.40 5.54
N ARG A 39 -9.57 2.56 5.52
CA ARG A 39 -10.49 1.48 5.87
C ARG A 39 -10.35 0.30 4.90
N TYR A 40 -10.26 0.57 3.60
CA TYR A 40 -10.04 -0.46 2.59
C TYR A 40 -8.74 -1.21 2.84
N LEU A 41 -7.64 -0.51 3.10
CA LEU A 41 -6.34 -1.14 3.37
C LEU A 41 -6.36 -1.99 4.64
N ARG A 42 -7.03 -1.53 5.71
CA ARG A 42 -7.18 -2.33 6.94
C ARG A 42 -7.95 -3.63 6.69
N LEU A 43 -9.01 -3.57 5.87
CA LEU A 43 -9.84 -4.74 5.56
C LEU A 43 -9.20 -5.66 4.52
N SER A 44 -8.42 -5.09 3.60
CA SER A 44 -7.79 -5.80 2.47
C SER A 44 -6.38 -6.28 2.78
N ALA A 45 -5.83 -5.92 3.94
CA ALA A 45 -4.59 -6.47 4.45
C ALA A 45 -4.80 -7.96 4.75
N VAL A 46 -4.71 -8.79 3.72
CA VAL A 46 -4.45 -10.22 3.89
C VAL A 46 -3.12 -10.28 4.62
N PRO A 47 -3.04 -10.83 5.84
CA PRO A 47 -1.76 -11.01 6.49
C PRO A 47 -0.90 -11.83 5.53
N ALA A 48 0.21 -11.25 5.08
CA ALA A 48 1.17 -11.95 4.27
C ALA A 48 1.59 -13.19 5.07
N LYS A 49 1.11 -14.36 4.66
CA LYS A 49 1.58 -15.63 5.22
C LYS A 49 3.00 -15.79 4.70
N LEU A 50 3.96 -15.23 5.43
CA LEU A 50 5.35 -15.58 5.27
C LEU A 50 5.41 -17.10 5.45
N GLY A 51 5.80 -17.81 4.40
CA GLY A 51 6.01 -19.25 4.47
C GLY A 51 6.93 -19.54 5.65
N ARG A 52 6.59 -20.54 6.47
CA ARG A 52 7.53 -21.05 7.47
C ARG A 52 8.57 -21.87 6.73
N TYR A 53 9.59 -21.20 6.22
CA TYR A 53 10.78 -21.87 5.74
C TYR A 53 11.54 -22.39 6.97
N PRO A 54 12.11 -23.61 6.93
CA PRO A 54 13.03 -24.06 7.95
C PRO A 54 14.33 -23.27 7.79
N THR A 55 14.33 -22.01 8.22
CA THR A 55 15.52 -21.17 8.27
C THR A 55 16.37 -21.67 9.43
N ARG A 56 17.30 -22.58 9.12
CA ARG A 56 18.41 -22.86 10.02
C ARG A 56 19.28 -21.60 10.01
N VAL A 57 19.54 -21.02 11.18
CA VAL A 57 20.57 -19.98 11.30
C VAL A 57 21.93 -20.66 11.10
N VAL A 58 22.47 -20.60 9.88
CA VAL A 58 23.80 -21.13 9.56
C VAL A 58 24.82 -20.02 9.87
N GLY A 59 25.00 -19.71 11.15
CA GLY A 59 26.03 -18.80 11.64
C GLY A 59 26.05 -17.40 11.00
N SER A 60 27.06 -16.62 11.36
CA SER A 60 27.38 -15.36 10.69
C SER A 60 28.11 -15.65 9.39
N VAL A 61 27.44 -15.50 8.24
CA VAL A 61 28.11 -15.52 6.94
C VAL A 61 28.95 -14.25 6.81
N SER A 62 30.26 -14.39 6.61
CA SER A 62 31.16 -13.27 6.38
C SER A 62 30.85 -12.61 5.03
N ARG A 63 30.93 -11.28 4.96
CA ARG A 63 30.81 -10.55 3.67
C ARG A 63 31.76 -11.09 2.60
N LYS A 64 32.93 -11.58 3.00
CA LYS A 64 33.91 -12.18 2.08
C LYS A 64 33.41 -13.47 1.44
N GLU A 65 32.58 -14.25 2.13
CA GLU A 65 31.99 -15.47 1.60
C GLU A 65 30.83 -15.17 0.63
N VAL A 66 30.12 -14.06 0.84
CA VAL A 66 28.98 -13.65 -0.01
C VAL A 66 29.44 -12.94 -1.28
N TYR A 67 30.53 -12.17 -1.20
CA TYR A 67 30.96 -11.26 -2.27
C TYR A 67 32.38 -11.54 -2.79
N GLY A 68 33.07 -12.57 -2.28
CA GLY A 68 34.46 -12.87 -2.63
C GLY A 68 34.69 -13.18 -4.11
N ASP A 69 33.74 -13.86 -4.76
CA ASP A 69 33.80 -14.18 -6.19
C ASP A 69 33.34 -13.03 -7.12
N ARG A 70 32.96 -11.87 -6.56
CA ARG A 70 32.52 -10.71 -7.37
C ARG A 70 33.59 -9.63 -7.51
N VAL A 71 34.83 -9.93 -7.15
CA VAL A 71 35.97 -9.06 -7.43
C VAL A 71 36.85 -9.77 -8.42
N GLU A 72 36.66 -9.47 -9.70
CA GLU A 72 37.74 -9.14 -10.66
C GLU A 72 37.14 -8.72 -12.01
N PRO A 73 37.86 -7.91 -12.82
CA PRO A 73 39.18 -7.30 -12.60
C PRO A 73 39.16 -5.79 -12.36
#